data_AF-A0A168DDR0-F1
#
_entry.id   AF-A0A168DDR0-F1
#
_cell.length_a   1.000
_cell.length_b   1.000
_cell.length_c   1.000
_cell.angle_alpha   90.00
_cell.angle_beta   90.00
_cell.angle_gamma   90.00
#
_symmetry.space_group_name_H-M   'P 1'
#
loop_
_entity.id
_entity.type
_entity.pdbx_description
1 polymer ?
#
loop_
_entity_poly.entity_id
_entity_poly.type
_entity_poly.pdbx_seq_one_letter_code
_entity_poly.pdbx_strand_id
1 'polypeptide(L)'
;MSAHNVEEEGCIATTFERKYYQRGLAFIKRSLRPREYRTGYRGLHIPPLGRERIMNEAESLQFIRQHTDIPVPTVYCHFLDDEAYYIVTEYVDGINMADLSEEQKPIVCEELERHRAKLKTLRSSRLGGPSGIVIPPYRVLKLAEADKWNLEPSTTDDYVFCHNDLSQHNVIVDPKSLKINAIIDWELGPSVAINGETDDSFALLRFLRSQASSDEASSVTM
;
A
#
# COMPACT_ATOMS: atom_id res chain seq x y z
N MET A 1 33.82 1.81 -10.01
CA MET A 1 33.68 0.39 -10.38
C MET A 1 32.21 0.18 -10.69
N SER A 2 31.84 -0.10 -11.94
CA SER A 2 30.44 -0.26 -12.33
C SER A 2 29.87 -1.49 -11.63
N ALA A 3 28.82 -1.31 -10.83
CA ALA A 3 28.04 -2.43 -10.36
C ALA A 3 27.51 -3.17 -11.59
N HIS A 4 28.01 -4.38 -11.82
CA HIS A 4 27.38 -5.29 -12.76
C HIS A 4 25.94 -5.50 -12.27
N ASN A 5 24.97 -4.95 -13.00
CA ASN A 5 23.57 -5.32 -12.85
C ASN A 5 23.47 -6.79 -13.27
N VAL A 6 23.71 -7.70 -12.33
CA VAL A 6 23.34 -9.10 -12.51
C VAL A 6 21.82 -9.09 -12.62
N GLU A 7 21.30 -9.45 -13.79
CA GLU A 7 19.86 -9.66 -13.96
C GLU A 7 19.43 -10.76 -12.99
N GLU A 8 18.72 -10.36 -11.94
CA GLU A 8 18.18 -11.29 -10.97
C GLU A 8 17.09 -12.11 -11.65
N GLU A 9 17.28 -13.42 -11.67
CA GLU A 9 16.42 -14.31 -12.44
C GLU A 9 14.96 -14.19 -11.97
N GLY A 10 14.05 -13.99 -12.93
CA GLY A 10 12.62 -13.76 -12.69
C GLY A 10 12.23 -12.35 -12.25
N CYS A 11 13.18 -11.41 -12.13
CA CYS A 11 12.87 -10.00 -11.90
C CYS A 11 12.19 -9.42 -13.15
N ILE A 12 10.92 -9.04 -13.01
CA ILE A 12 10.13 -8.47 -14.11
C ILE A 12 10.15 -6.94 -14.11
N ALA A 13 10.42 -6.30 -12.96
CA ALA A 13 10.53 -4.85 -12.87
C ALA A 13 11.37 -4.40 -11.67
N THR A 14 12.06 -3.27 -11.82
CA THR A 14 12.74 -2.57 -10.72
C THR A 14 12.42 -1.07 -10.79
N THR A 15 11.83 -0.52 -9.73
CA THR A 15 11.56 0.91 -9.59
C THR A 15 12.59 1.57 -8.67
N PHE A 16 12.42 2.86 -8.38
CA PHE A 16 13.19 3.54 -7.34
C PHE A 16 12.80 3.10 -5.92
N GLU A 17 11.69 2.37 -5.77
CA GLU A 17 11.14 2.00 -4.46
C GLU A 17 11.33 0.50 -4.17
N ARG A 18 11.24 -0.35 -5.20
CA ARG A 18 11.11 -1.81 -5.02
C ARG A 18 11.46 -2.64 -6.25
N LYS A 19 11.55 -3.95 -6.05
CA LYS A 19 11.72 -4.96 -7.10
C LYS A 19 10.52 -5.91 -7.13
N TYR A 20 10.20 -6.38 -8.33
CA TYR A 20 9.08 -7.28 -8.59
C TYR A 20 9.58 -8.49 -9.38
N TYR A 21 9.09 -9.65 -9.00
CA TYR A 21 9.42 -10.92 -9.62
C TYR A 21 8.17 -11.72 -9.90
N GLN A 22 8.25 -12.59 -10.89
CA GLN A 22 7.24 -13.59 -11.16
C GLN A 22 7.90 -14.93 -11.39
N ARG A 23 7.44 -15.97 -10.68
CA ARG A 23 7.95 -17.35 -10.80
C ARG A 23 6.78 -18.32 -10.75
N GLY A 24 6.43 -18.89 -11.91
CA GLY A 24 5.25 -19.74 -12.01
C GLY A 24 4.00 -18.97 -11.54
N LEU A 25 3.30 -19.53 -10.56
CA LEU A 25 2.10 -18.92 -9.95
C LEU A 25 2.41 -18.01 -8.75
N ALA A 26 3.68 -17.64 -8.53
CA ALA A 26 4.08 -16.73 -7.46
C ALA A 26 4.44 -15.36 -8.02
N PHE A 27 3.90 -14.32 -7.40
CA PHE A 27 4.33 -12.94 -7.54
C PHE A 27 5.10 -12.53 -6.28
N ILE A 28 6.25 -11.88 -6.46
CA ILE A 28 7.10 -11.45 -5.35
C ILE A 28 7.32 -9.96 -5.47
N LYS A 29 7.03 -9.23 -4.39
CA LYS A 29 7.38 -7.82 -4.23
C LYS A 29 8.37 -7.71 -3.08
N ARG A 30 9.42 -6.89 -3.24
CA ARG A 30 10.38 -6.61 -2.16
C ARG A 30 10.88 -5.19 -2.14
N SER A 31 11.20 -4.69 -0.95
CA SER A 31 11.86 -3.39 -0.82
C SER A 31 13.26 -3.43 -1.44
N LEU A 32 13.78 -2.26 -1.84
CA LEU A 32 15.20 -2.16 -2.18
C LEU A 32 16.05 -2.31 -0.91
N ARG A 33 17.22 -2.91 -1.08
CA ARG A 33 18.28 -2.91 -0.07
C ARG A 33 18.99 -1.56 -0.06
N PRO A 34 19.65 -1.15 1.04
CA PRO A 34 20.43 0.09 1.07
C PRO A 34 21.47 0.19 -0.06
N ARG A 35 22.13 -0.91 -0.38
CA ARG A 35 23.10 -1.02 -1.49
C ARG A 35 22.48 -0.93 -2.90
N GLU A 36 21.16 -1.03 -3.02
CA GLU A 36 20.42 -0.94 -4.28
C GLU A 36 19.79 0.44 -4.50
N TYR A 37 19.87 1.34 -3.51
CA TYR A 37 19.38 2.70 -3.63
C TYR A 37 20.10 3.46 -4.74
N ARG A 38 19.36 4.32 -5.44
CA ARG A 38 19.82 4.99 -6.66
C ARG A 38 19.98 6.47 -6.41
N THR A 39 21.03 7.06 -6.97
CA THR A 39 21.23 8.51 -6.95
C THR A 39 20.41 9.16 -8.07
N GLY A 40 19.49 10.05 -7.70
CA GLY A 40 18.79 10.94 -8.62
C GLY A 40 19.40 12.34 -8.62
N TYR A 41 18.72 13.28 -9.29
CA TYR A 41 19.17 14.68 -9.38
C TYR A 41 19.21 15.43 -8.03
N ARG A 42 18.50 14.93 -7.01
CA ARG A 42 18.48 15.48 -5.64
C ARG A 42 19.40 14.73 -4.66
N GLY A 43 20.27 13.85 -5.16
CA GLY A 43 21.11 12.99 -4.34
C GLY A 43 20.58 11.56 -4.23
N LEU A 44 21.05 10.83 -3.21
CA LEU A 44 20.63 9.45 -2.97
C LEU A 44 19.14 9.39 -2.65
N HIS A 45 18.37 8.65 -3.45
CA HIS A 45 16.96 8.41 -3.20
C HIS A 45 16.81 7.24 -2.23
N ILE A 46 16.27 7.51 -1.04
CA ILE A 46 15.93 6.51 -0.03
C ILE A 46 14.41 6.34 -0.04
N PRO A 47 13.88 5.16 -0.40
CA PRO A 47 12.44 4.87 -0.39
C PRO A 47 11.84 5.07 1.01
N PRO A 48 10.87 5.99 1.19
CA PRO A 48 10.26 6.20 2.50
C PRO A 48 9.40 4.98 2.87
N LEU A 49 9.63 4.46 4.08
CA LEU A 49 8.84 3.36 4.64
C LEU A 49 8.79 2.10 3.76
N GLY A 50 9.84 1.84 2.97
CA GLY A 50 9.83 0.76 1.98
C GLY A 50 9.55 -0.63 2.57
N ARG A 51 10.05 -0.89 3.79
CA ARG A 51 9.78 -2.12 4.53
C ARG A 51 8.35 -2.13 5.09
N GLU A 52 7.98 -1.07 5.79
CA GLU A 52 6.71 -0.92 6.50
C GLU A 52 5.52 -1.00 5.54
N ARG A 53 5.66 -0.46 4.33
CA ARG A 53 4.64 -0.56 3.26
C ARG A 53 4.36 -1.98 2.81
N ILE A 54 5.41 -2.79 2.63
CA ILE A 54 5.26 -4.19 2.23
C ILE A 54 4.73 -5.04 3.38
N MET A 55 5.16 -4.77 4.62
CA MET A 55 4.57 -5.37 5.81
C MET A 55 3.07 -5.07 5.88
N ASN A 56 2.69 -3.82 5.68
CA ASN A 56 1.30 -3.40 5.74
C ASN A 56 0.45 -4.02 4.63
N GLU A 57 0.99 -4.18 3.43
CA GLU A 57 0.32 -4.90 2.34
C GLU A 57 0.05 -6.36 2.70
N ALA A 58 1.04 -7.07 3.24
CA ALA A 58 0.87 -8.47 3.62
C ALA A 58 -0.25 -8.66 4.64
N GLU A 59 -0.25 -7.83 5.69
CA GLU A 59 -1.26 -7.86 6.74
C GLU A 59 -2.64 -7.42 6.23
N SER A 60 -2.70 -6.43 5.33
CA SER A 60 -3.95 -6.00 4.69
C SER A 60 -4.57 -7.10 3.82
N LEU A 61 -3.76 -7.77 2.99
CA LEU A 61 -4.22 -8.89 2.15
C LEU A 61 -4.76 -10.06 2.99
N GLN A 62 -4.08 -10.39 4.10
CA GLN A 62 -4.53 -11.43 5.03
C GLN A 62 -5.84 -11.02 5.73
N PHE A 63 -5.91 -9.78 6.24
CA PHE A 63 -7.08 -9.26 6.92
C PHE A 63 -8.31 -9.24 6.02
N ILE A 64 -8.19 -8.72 4.79
CA ILE A 64 -9.31 -8.64 3.83
C ILE A 64 -9.82 -10.03 3.49
N ARG A 65 -8.92 -10.98 3.23
CA ARG A 65 -9.30 -12.38 2.94
C ARG A 65 -10.02 -13.05 4.11
N GLN A 66 -9.62 -12.76 5.35
CA GLN A 66 -10.23 -13.36 6.53
C GLN A 66 -11.60 -12.76 6.87
N HIS A 67 -11.81 -11.47 6.58
CA HIS A 67 -12.99 -10.73 7.04
C HIS A 67 -13.98 -10.36 5.93
N THR A 68 -13.64 -10.64 4.66
CA THR A 68 -14.48 -10.29 3.51
C THR A 68 -14.44 -11.37 2.42
N ASP A 69 -15.21 -11.14 1.36
CA ASP A 69 -15.20 -11.92 0.11
C ASP A 69 -14.54 -11.14 -1.03
N ILE A 70 -13.86 -10.03 -0.70
CA ILE A 70 -13.20 -9.20 -1.70
C ILE A 70 -12.06 -10.02 -2.29
N PRO A 71 -12.00 -10.19 -3.61
CA PRO A 71 -10.94 -10.94 -4.24
C PRO A 71 -9.62 -10.19 -4.08
N VAL A 72 -8.63 -10.85 -3.47
CA VAL A 72 -7.27 -10.33 -3.25
C VAL A 72 -6.28 -11.49 -3.46
N PRO A 73 -5.00 -11.27 -3.79
CA PRO A 73 -4.03 -12.36 -3.94
C PRO A 73 -3.78 -13.12 -2.63
N THR A 74 -3.58 -14.44 -2.69
CA THR A 74 -3.22 -15.24 -1.50
C THR A 74 -1.79 -14.92 -1.07
N VAL A 75 -1.59 -14.56 0.20
CA VAL A 75 -0.25 -14.39 0.77
C VAL A 75 0.31 -15.75 1.14
N TYR A 76 1.43 -16.15 0.53
CA TYR A 76 2.14 -17.39 0.88
C TYR A 76 3.09 -17.17 2.05
N CYS A 77 3.86 -16.09 2.02
CA CYS A 77 4.71 -15.67 3.12
C CYS A 77 5.18 -14.23 2.94
N HIS A 78 5.71 -13.65 4.02
CA HIS A 78 6.44 -12.39 4.00
C HIS A 78 7.53 -12.44 5.06
N PHE A 79 8.72 -11.92 4.77
CA PHE A 79 9.88 -12.06 5.63
C PHE A 79 10.94 -10.99 5.34
N LEU A 80 11.82 -10.76 6.32
CA LEU A 80 13.01 -9.95 6.15
C LEU A 80 14.18 -10.85 5.73
N ASP A 81 14.83 -10.53 4.63
CA ASP A 81 16.04 -11.20 4.17
C ASP A 81 17.01 -10.18 3.56
N ASP A 82 18.28 -10.24 3.97
CA ASP A 82 19.36 -9.37 3.47
C ASP A 82 18.93 -7.91 3.30
N GLU A 83 18.45 -7.31 4.39
CA GLU A 83 17.99 -5.91 4.51
C GLU A 83 16.81 -5.50 3.60
N ALA A 84 16.20 -6.45 2.88
CA ALA A 84 14.98 -6.24 2.12
C ALA A 84 13.81 -7.00 2.73
N TYR A 85 12.64 -6.39 2.73
CA TYR A 85 11.41 -7.05 3.15
C TYR A 85 10.67 -7.58 1.94
N TYR A 86 10.28 -8.85 1.99
CA TYR A 86 9.64 -9.57 0.90
C TYR A 86 8.19 -9.87 1.26
N ILE A 87 7.33 -9.82 0.26
CA ILE A 87 6.03 -10.49 0.25
C ILE A 87 5.97 -11.41 -0.97
N VAL A 88 5.55 -12.65 -0.74
CA VAL A 88 5.31 -13.64 -1.78
C VAL A 88 3.81 -13.91 -1.79
N THR A 89 3.16 -13.66 -2.92
CA THR A 89 1.74 -13.87 -3.12
C THR A 89 1.48 -14.78 -4.31
N GLU A 90 0.24 -15.24 -4.42
CA GLU A 90 -0.33 -15.75 -5.66
C GLU A 90 -0.18 -14.71 -6.78
N TYR A 91 0.26 -15.17 -7.95
CA TYR A 91 0.13 -14.43 -9.19
C TYR A 91 -1.29 -14.65 -9.73
N VAL A 92 -2.06 -13.58 -9.84
CA VAL A 92 -3.45 -13.64 -10.27
C VAL A 92 -3.53 -13.33 -11.76
N ASP A 93 -4.02 -14.29 -12.54
CA ASP A 93 -4.22 -14.13 -13.98
C ASP A 93 -5.35 -13.14 -14.30
N GLY A 94 -5.15 -12.32 -15.33
CA GLY A 94 -6.12 -11.36 -15.82
C GLY A 94 -5.45 -10.19 -16.53
N ILE A 95 -6.24 -9.14 -16.80
CA ILE A 95 -5.75 -7.86 -17.31
C ILE A 95 -6.12 -6.75 -16.34
N ASN A 96 -5.40 -5.62 -16.38
CA ASN A 96 -5.79 -4.48 -15.57
C ASN A 96 -7.12 -3.91 -16.09
N MET A 97 -7.97 -3.43 -15.19
CA MET A 97 -9.18 -2.71 -15.55
C MET A 97 -8.88 -1.50 -16.46
N ALA A 98 -7.69 -0.90 -16.33
CA ALA A 98 -7.22 0.19 -17.20
C ALA A 98 -7.15 -0.21 -18.68
N ASP A 99 -6.89 -1.49 -18.97
CA ASP A 99 -6.72 -2.05 -20.31
C ASP A 99 -8.05 -2.53 -20.92
N LEU A 100 -9.17 -2.42 -20.19
CA LEU A 100 -10.51 -2.70 -20.70
C LEU A 100 -11.00 -1.58 -21.61
N SER A 101 -11.96 -1.90 -22.48
CA SER A 101 -12.66 -0.87 -23.26
C SER A 101 -13.57 -0.02 -22.37
N GLU A 102 -13.87 1.21 -22.79
CA GLU A 102 -14.73 2.12 -22.03
C GLU A 102 -16.14 1.57 -21.83
N GLU A 103 -16.62 0.70 -22.72
CA GLU A 103 -17.91 0.03 -22.59
C GLU A 103 -17.91 -1.09 -21.54
N GLN A 104 -16.74 -1.69 -21.27
CA GLN A 104 -16.59 -2.77 -20.30
C GLN A 104 -16.38 -2.24 -18.87
N LYS A 105 -15.70 -1.09 -18.71
CA LYS A 105 -15.38 -0.51 -17.40
C LYS A 105 -16.60 -0.32 -16.48
N PRO A 106 -17.78 0.15 -16.94
CA PRO A 106 -18.96 0.28 -16.08
C PRO A 106 -19.42 -1.02 -15.42
N ILE A 107 -19.23 -2.17 -16.07
CA ILE A 107 -19.62 -3.48 -15.53
C ILE A 107 -18.73 -3.84 -14.33
N VAL A 108 -17.42 -3.61 -14.46
CA VAL A 108 -16.45 -3.81 -13.38
C VAL A 108 -16.66 -2.80 -12.26
N CYS A 109 -16.98 -1.54 -12.57
CA CYS A 109 -17.29 -0.50 -11.59
C CYS A 109 -18.44 -0.89 -10.66
N GLU A 110 -19.47 -1.56 -11.16
CA GLU A 110 -20.60 -2.00 -10.32
C GLU A 110 -20.13 -3.00 -9.25
N GLU A 111 -19.28 -3.95 -9.62
CA GLU A 111 -18.69 -4.90 -8.68
C GLU A 111 -17.75 -4.21 -7.68
N LEU A 112 -16.95 -3.26 -8.17
CA LEU A 112 -16.01 -2.48 -7.36
C LEU A 112 -16.71 -1.65 -6.29
N GLU A 113 -17.85 -1.01 -6.60
CA GLU A 113 -18.63 -0.24 -5.62
C GLU A 113 -19.23 -1.14 -4.53
N ARG A 114 -19.60 -2.40 -4.85
CA ARG A 114 -20.01 -3.36 -3.82
C ARG A 114 -18.86 -3.69 -2.87
N HIS A 115 -17.66 -3.94 -3.40
CA HIS A 115 -16.47 -4.17 -2.56
C HIS A 115 -16.13 -2.94 -1.72
N ARG A 116 -16.19 -1.73 -2.30
CA ARG A 116 -15.98 -0.47 -1.58
C ARG A 116 -16.99 -0.27 -0.45
N ALA A 117 -18.26 -0.59 -0.67
CA ALA A 117 -19.27 -0.56 0.38
C ALA A 117 -18.93 -1.55 1.50
N LYS A 118 -18.44 -2.75 1.17
CA LYS A 118 -18.00 -3.74 2.16
C LYS A 118 -16.80 -3.26 2.98
N LEU A 119 -15.78 -2.68 2.36
CA LEU A 119 -14.61 -2.12 3.07
C LEU A 119 -15.03 -1.06 4.10
N LYS A 120 -16.00 -0.20 3.77
CA LYS A 120 -16.53 0.83 4.68
C LYS A 120 -17.20 0.25 5.93
N THR A 121 -17.61 -1.01 5.91
CA THR A 121 -18.19 -1.68 7.08
C THR A 121 -17.13 -2.16 8.07
N LEU A 122 -15.87 -2.27 7.64
CA LEU A 122 -14.74 -2.61 8.51
C LEU A 122 -14.31 -1.34 9.25
N ARG A 123 -14.62 -1.28 10.54
CA ARG A 123 -14.32 -0.13 11.40
C ARG A 123 -13.30 -0.46 12.46
N SER A 124 -12.56 0.55 12.91
CA SER A 124 -11.52 0.44 13.91
C SER A 124 -11.45 1.73 14.74
N SER A 125 -11.14 1.58 16.02
CA SER A 125 -10.74 2.67 16.91
C SER A 125 -9.27 3.08 16.73
N ARG A 126 -8.48 2.32 15.98
CA ARG A 126 -7.07 2.61 15.69
C ARG A 126 -6.87 3.00 14.24
N LEU A 127 -6.07 4.05 14.01
CA LEU A 127 -5.64 4.47 12.69
C LEU A 127 -4.43 3.64 12.23
N GLY A 128 -4.30 3.45 10.91
CA GLY A 128 -3.28 2.59 10.31
C GLY A 128 -3.84 1.25 9.85
N GLY A 129 -3.03 0.47 9.13
CA GLY A 129 -3.47 -0.83 8.64
C GLY A 129 -3.63 -1.86 9.75
N PRO A 130 -3.95 -3.12 9.43
CA PRO A 130 -4.21 -4.17 10.43
C PRO A 130 -3.02 -4.41 11.38
N SER A 131 -1.80 -4.07 10.93
CA SER A 131 -0.56 -4.11 11.71
C SER A 131 -0.41 -2.97 12.73
N GLY A 132 -1.29 -1.97 12.69
CA GLY A 132 -1.13 -0.70 13.41
C GLY A 132 -0.13 0.27 12.78
N ILE A 133 0.53 -0.10 11.66
CA ILE A 133 1.43 0.79 10.94
C ILE A 133 0.61 1.88 10.26
N VAL A 134 0.95 3.13 10.54
CA VAL A 134 0.39 4.30 9.87
C VAL A 134 1.31 4.68 8.72
N ILE A 135 0.78 4.58 7.50
CA ILE A 135 1.48 4.99 6.27
C ILE A 135 0.73 6.19 5.72
N PRO A 136 1.19 7.42 6.01
CA PRO A 136 0.49 8.60 5.53
C PRO A 136 0.72 8.79 4.03
N PRO A 137 -0.16 9.53 3.33
CA PRO A 137 0.03 9.88 1.93
C PRO A 137 1.40 10.52 1.68
N TYR A 138 1.97 10.27 0.50
CA TYR A 138 3.32 10.76 0.16
C TYR A 138 3.51 12.27 0.32
N ARG A 139 2.46 13.05 0.06
CA ARG A 139 2.45 14.51 0.27
C ARG A 139 2.65 14.91 1.73
N VAL A 140 2.17 14.10 2.67
CA VAL A 140 2.39 14.28 4.11
C VAL A 140 3.77 13.77 4.50
N LEU A 141 4.22 12.63 3.98
CA LEU A 141 5.58 12.11 4.23
C LEU A 141 6.66 13.12 3.85
N LYS A 142 6.47 13.86 2.75
CA LYS A 142 7.41 14.93 2.33
C LYS A 142 7.51 16.11 3.31
N LEU A 143 6.45 16.35 4.08
CA LEU A 143 6.37 17.45 5.03
C LEU A 143 6.68 17.01 6.46
N ALA A 144 6.55 15.71 6.74
CA ALA A 144 6.79 15.14 8.04
C ALA A 144 8.29 14.95 8.27
N GLU A 145 8.75 15.34 9.46
CA GLU A 145 10.08 15.00 9.97
C GLU A 145 10.09 13.62 10.68
N ALA A 146 8.91 13.05 10.91
CA ALA A 146 8.73 11.80 11.64
C ALA A 146 8.55 10.61 10.68
N ASP A 147 9.41 9.61 10.84
CA ASP A 147 9.35 8.33 10.12
C ASP A 147 8.40 7.31 10.77
N LYS A 148 7.96 7.56 12.02
CA LYS A 148 7.03 6.69 12.74
C LYS A 148 5.94 7.52 13.40
N TRP A 149 4.73 6.98 13.41
CA TRP A 149 3.55 7.63 13.96
C TRP A 149 2.95 6.72 15.02
N ASN A 150 3.15 7.08 16.28
CA ASN A 150 2.51 6.40 17.41
C ASN A 150 1.26 7.21 17.79
N LEU A 151 0.12 6.79 17.26
CA LEU A 151 -1.15 7.49 17.43
C LEU A 151 -1.99 6.84 18.53
N GLU A 152 -2.60 7.68 19.36
CA GLU A 152 -3.55 7.22 20.37
C GLU A 152 -4.82 6.67 19.71
N PRO A 153 -5.38 5.55 20.21
CA PRO A 153 -6.67 5.07 19.74
C PRO A 153 -7.79 6.08 20.02
N SER A 154 -8.75 6.17 19.10
CA SER A 154 -10.03 6.83 19.33
C SER A 154 -10.85 6.08 20.39
N THR A 155 -11.73 6.80 21.09
CA THR A 155 -12.69 6.20 22.03
C THR A 155 -13.85 5.48 21.33
N THR A 156 -13.95 5.64 20.01
CA THR A 156 -15.00 5.14 19.12
C THR A 156 -14.37 4.50 17.89
N ASP A 157 -15.08 3.55 17.26
CA ASP A 157 -14.64 2.91 16.02
C ASP A 157 -14.88 3.80 14.79
N ASP A 158 -14.24 4.98 14.76
CA ASP A 158 -14.54 6.00 13.75
C ASP A 158 -13.79 5.84 12.44
N TYR A 159 -12.72 5.04 12.41
CA TYR A 159 -11.92 4.84 11.21
C TYR A 159 -12.49 3.70 10.37
N VAL A 160 -12.61 3.94 9.06
CA VAL A 160 -13.07 2.95 8.08
C VAL A 160 -11.89 2.40 7.29
N PHE A 161 -11.93 1.13 6.96
CA PHE A 161 -10.90 0.51 6.14
C PHE A 161 -11.00 0.99 4.69
N CYS A 162 -9.90 1.49 4.14
CA CYS A 162 -9.80 2.05 2.79
C CYS A 162 -8.55 1.54 2.09
N HIS A 163 -8.63 1.35 0.77
CA HIS A 163 -7.46 1.01 -0.05
C HIS A 163 -6.52 2.22 -0.27
N ASN A 164 -7.07 3.43 -0.30
CA ASN A 164 -6.41 4.72 -0.57
C ASN A 164 -5.71 4.89 -1.94
N ASP A 165 -5.58 3.84 -2.74
CA ASP A 165 -5.05 3.89 -4.11
C ASP A 165 -5.82 2.91 -5.01
N LEU A 166 -7.14 2.99 -4.99
CA LEU A 166 -8.00 2.11 -5.78
C LEU A 166 -8.12 2.62 -7.23
N SER A 167 -6.99 2.60 -7.95
CA SER A 167 -6.92 2.96 -9.36
C SER A 167 -7.30 1.79 -10.27
N GLN A 168 -7.58 2.07 -11.55
CA GLN A 168 -7.87 1.03 -12.56
C GLN A 168 -6.68 0.08 -12.80
N HIS A 169 -5.46 0.45 -12.40
CA HIS A 169 -4.27 -0.41 -12.49
C HIS A 169 -4.16 -1.40 -11.33
N ASN A 170 -4.92 -1.18 -10.25
CA ASN A 170 -4.89 -2.03 -9.06
C ASN A 170 -6.07 -3.02 -9.02
N VAL A 171 -6.77 -3.18 -10.14
CA VAL A 171 -7.91 -4.11 -10.30
C VAL A 171 -7.61 -5.06 -11.46
N ILE A 172 -7.42 -6.34 -11.13
CA ILE A 172 -7.20 -7.42 -12.09
C ILE A 172 -8.55 -8.05 -12.44
N VAL A 173 -8.83 -8.14 -13.73
CA VAL A 173 -10.13 -8.56 -14.27
C VAL A 173 -9.95 -9.72 -15.25
N ASP A 174 -10.86 -10.69 -15.21
CA ASP A 174 -10.98 -11.68 -16.28
C ASP A 174 -11.57 -11.01 -17.53
N PRO A 175 -10.84 -10.97 -18.67
CA PRO A 175 -11.25 -10.19 -19.85
C PRO A 175 -12.52 -10.72 -20.54
N LYS A 176 -12.95 -11.94 -20.25
CA LYS A 176 -14.12 -12.57 -20.89
C LYS A 176 -15.40 -12.35 -20.09
N SER A 177 -15.32 -12.57 -18.78
CA SER A 177 -16.45 -12.49 -17.85
C SER A 177 -16.58 -11.12 -17.19
N LEU A 178 -15.54 -10.29 -17.24
CA LEU A 178 -15.42 -9.00 -16.57
C LEU A 178 -15.54 -9.09 -15.04
N LYS A 179 -15.25 -10.27 -14.48
CA LYS A 179 -15.19 -10.48 -13.03
C LYS A 179 -13.86 -10.01 -12.47
N ILE A 180 -13.90 -9.41 -11.28
CA ILE A 180 -12.69 -9.01 -10.59
C ILE A 180 -12.04 -10.28 -10.03
N ASN A 181 -10.85 -10.61 -10.53
CA ASN A 181 -10.06 -11.73 -10.04
C ASN A 181 -9.23 -11.34 -8.80
N ALA A 182 -8.79 -10.07 -8.72
CA ALA A 182 -8.13 -9.53 -7.53
C ALA A 182 -8.09 -7.99 -7.53
N ILE A 183 -8.10 -7.42 -6.33
CA ILE A 183 -7.66 -6.06 -6.04
C ILE A 183 -6.27 -6.15 -5.39
N ILE A 184 -5.29 -5.40 -5.87
CA ILE A 184 -3.87 -5.49 -5.50
C ILE A 184 -3.31 -4.17 -4.97
N ASP A 185 -2.07 -4.17 -4.47
CA ASP A 185 -1.35 -2.97 -4.01
C ASP A 185 -1.97 -2.30 -2.76
N TRP A 186 -2.31 -3.13 -1.76
CA TRP A 186 -2.87 -2.73 -0.46
C TRP A 186 -1.81 -2.17 0.52
N GLU A 187 -0.82 -1.46 0.00
CA GLU A 187 0.31 -0.95 0.79
C GLU A 187 -0.09 0.19 1.73
N LEU A 188 -1.18 0.89 1.42
CA LEU A 188 -1.65 2.04 2.21
C LEU A 188 -2.73 1.58 3.19
N GLY A 189 -2.48 1.75 4.50
CA GLY A 189 -3.48 1.54 5.55
C GLY A 189 -4.50 2.69 5.57
N PRO A 190 -5.69 2.53 6.21
CA PRO A 190 -6.78 3.50 6.17
C PRO A 190 -6.30 4.94 6.44
N SER A 191 -6.49 5.79 5.43
CA SER A 191 -6.32 7.24 5.54
C SER A 191 -7.69 7.86 5.73
N VAL A 192 -7.71 8.99 6.43
CA VAL A 192 -8.91 9.82 6.55
C VAL A 192 -9.33 10.22 5.13
N ALA A 193 -10.42 9.65 4.64
CA ALA A 193 -11.01 10.07 3.37
C ALA A 193 -11.73 11.40 3.63
N ILE A 194 -11.08 12.51 3.29
CA ILE A 194 -11.75 13.81 3.20
C ILE A 194 -12.15 14.01 1.73
N ASN A 195 -13.43 14.31 1.51
CA ASN A 195 -14.05 14.43 0.19
C ASN A 195 -13.33 15.43 -0.72
N GLY A 196 -13.12 15.04 -1.98
CA GLY A 196 -12.67 15.91 -3.07
C GLY A 196 -11.19 16.24 -2.97
N GLU A 197 -10.43 15.84 -3.99
CA GLU A 197 -8.98 16.11 -4.09
C GLU A 197 -8.71 17.62 -4.08
N THR A 198 -8.52 18.13 -2.88
CA THR A 198 -7.90 19.40 -2.55
C THR A 198 -6.60 19.06 -1.82
N ASP A 199 -5.55 19.88 -1.97
CA ASP A 199 -4.31 19.65 -1.24
C ASP A 199 -4.53 19.91 0.27
N ASP A 200 -4.93 18.87 0.98
CA ASP A 200 -5.20 18.84 2.40
C ASP A 200 -3.99 18.42 3.23
N SER A 201 -2.78 18.39 2.64
CA SER A 201 -1.56 17.87 3.27
C SER A 201 -1.30 18.47 4.65
N PHE A 202 -1.49 19.79 4.80
CA PHE A 202 -1.30 20.47 6.08
C PHE A 202 -2.39 20.12 7.10
N ALA A 203 -3.63 19.95 6.66
CA ALA A 203 -4.74 19.56 7.54
C ALA A 203 -4.56 18.11 8.02
N LEU A 204 -4.19 17.21 7.10
CA LEU A 204 -3.91 15.81 7.42
C LEU A 204 -2.67 15.66 8.30
N LEU A 205 -1.59 16.40 8.03
CA LEU A 205 -0.41 16.43 8.88
C LEU A 205 -0.74 16.95 10.29
N ARG A 206 -1.52 18.02 10.40
CA ARG A 206 -1.97 18.57 11.68
C ARG A 206 -2.84 17.57 12.44
N PHE A 207 -3.73 16.86 11.75
CA PHE A 207 -4.55 15.81 12.32
C PHE A 207 -3.68 14.67 12.86
N LEU A 208 -2.75 14.14 12.06
CA LEU A 208 -1.87 13.07 12.53
C LEU A 208 -1.03 13.51 13.75
N ARG A 209 -0.51 14.74 13.73
CA ARG A 209 0.22 15.32 14.87
C ARG A 209 -0.67 15.51 16.11
N SER A 210 -1.96 15.80 15.95
CA SER A 210 -2.87 15.94 17.10
C SER A 210 -3.26 14.60 17.73
N GLN A 211 -3.09 13.49 16.99
CA GLN A 211 -3.32 12.13 17.49
C GLN A 211 -2.04 11.49 18.07
N ALA A 212 -0.87 12.09 17.87
CA ALA A 212 0.40 11.53 18.35
C ALA A 212 0.48 11.56 19.88
N SER A 213 1.02 10.49 20.48
CA SER A 213 1.20 10.38 21.93
C SER A 213 2.05 11.53 22.48
N SER A 214 1.75 11.99 23.70
CA SER A 214 2.37 13.17 24.34
C SER A 214 3.89 13.07 24.57
N ASP A 215 4.50 11.92 24.33
CA ASP A 215 5.94 11.69 24.56
C ASP A 215 6.84 12.25 23.45
N GLU A 216 6.32 12.57 22.25
CA GLU A 216 7.10 13.19 21.16
C GLU A 216 6.99 14.72 21.09
N ALA A 217 6.06 15.34 21.83
CA ALA A 217 5.86 16.80 21.82
C ALA A 217 7.03 17.58 22.45
N SER A 218 8.01 16.90 23.06
CA SER A 218 9.10 17.52 23.82
C SER A 218 10.40 17.72 23.01
N SER A 219 10.52 17.22 21.77
CA SER A 219 11.77 17.34 21.00
C SER A 219 11.82 18.51 20.02
N VAL A 220 10.76 19.33 19.92
CA VAL A 220 10.73 20.52 19.05
C VAL A 220 10.77 21.78 19.91
N THR A 221 11.82 21.94 20.70
CA THR A 221 12.25 23.25 21.20
C THR A 221 13.75 23.24 21.48
N MET A 222 14.55 23.52 20.45
CA MET A 222 15.79 24.32 20.52
C MET A 222 16.09 24.90 19.14
#